data_AF-A0A9J7ZT69-F1
#
_entry.id   AF-A0A9J7ZT69-F1
#
_cell.length_a   1.000
_cell.length_b   1.000
_cell.length_c   1.000
_cell.angle_alpha   90.00
_cell.angle_beta   90.00
_cell.angle_gamma   90.00
#
_symmetry.space_group_name_H-M   'P 1'
#
loop_
_entity.id
_entity.type
_entity.pdbx_description
1 polymer ?
#
loop_
_entity_poly.entity_id
_entity_poly.type
_entity_poly.pdbx_seq_one_letter_code
_entity_poly.pdbx_strand_id
1 'polypeptide(L)'
;MLSKNVDVMDGLVNGVCGTVTHIVFLNNEHKFPQTIYVKFDDNQVGAQRRKCCAYTSAVEMGSTGIKPEEEKVNNKGGLRRQFPLKLAWACTVHKVQGITVDKAVVSLKNIFSAGQAYVALSRVRSLSGLIIQDFEEKAIYCKDSIKNAIQSMPRFFVRNIPDYKVNTQTFSVFLMNVQNLTHHLADLVLHTDYLQPNCIAVTETWLPADISLETIHIDGYSFHSQPRSLSYSTSNPTLTELQAQQHGGVGMYTSNSLAYNVVQVPNVNIECLVCNYTAHNILIAVIYRPPSYPISLFKGNLDKLFNFLEPLSNTIAVIGDFNDNILNSSTICKFITNRGFVQHVTQTTTEKGTLIDHVYVKTTNYTIKSTVIPTYFSDHEGIFCSFTCNTLNTNEEAFDQL
;
A
#
# COMPACT_ATOMS: atom_id res chain seq x y z
N MET A 1 11.04 19.44 25.84
CA MET A 1 9.84 19.16 25.03
C MET A 1 8.94 20.38 24.98
N LEU A 2 8.38 20.70 23.82
CA LEU A 2 7.35 21.72 23.67
C LEU A 2 6.02 21.27 24.29
N SER A 3 5.36 22.14 25.05
CA SER A 3 4.14 21.82 25.80
C SER A 3 2.84 22.26 25.11
N LYS A 4 2.95 23.05 24.04
CA LYS A 4 1.85 23.57 23.23
C LYS A 4 2.32 23.87 21.81
N ASN A 5 1.36 24.13 20.92
CA ASN A 5 1.66 24.54 19.55
C ASN A 5 2.10 26.00 19.55
N VAL A 6 3.30 26.26 19.01
CA VAL A 6 3.87 27.59 18.88
C VAL A 6 3.78 28.06 17.44
N ASP A 7 4.12 27.19 16.48
CA ASP A 7 4.00 27.45 15.05
C ASP A 7 3.83 26.12 14.32
N VAL A 8 2.61 25.83 13.87
CA VAL A 8 2.27 24.55 13.23
C VAL A 8 2.91 24.44 11.84
N MET A 9 3.05 25.56 11.12
CA MET A 9 3.61 25.59 9.76
C MET A 9 5.12 25.33 9.76
N ASP A 10 5.80 25.68 10.85
CA ASP A 10 7.24 25.45 11.06
C ASP A 10 7.52 24.21 11.93
N GLY A 11 6.52 23.34 12.14
CA GLY A 11 6.66 22.09 12.89
C GLY A 11 6.86 22.25 14.41
N LEU A 12 6.76 23.47 14.96
CA LEU A 12 6.88 23.76 16.40
C LEU A 12 5.56 23.42 17.12
N VAL A 13 5.26 22.13 17.20
CA VAL A 13 4.01 21.59 17.78
C VAL A 13 4.23 20.96 19.16
N ASN A 14 3.12 20.75 19.88
CA ASN A 14 3.11 20.09 21.18
C ASN A 14 3.72 18.68 21.10
N GLY A 15 4.64 18.36 22.01
CA GLY A 15 5.27 17.05 22.09
C GLY A 15 6.62 16.93 21.39
N VAL A 16 7.03 17.92 20.59
CA VAL A 16 8.36 17.88 19.97
C VAL A 16 9.45 18.00 21.03
N CYS A 17 10.45 17.11 20.94
CA CYS A 17 11.57 17.02 21.84
C CYS A 17 12.85 17.60 21.25
N GLY A 18 13.75 18.01 22.14
CA GLY A 18 14.98 18.67 21.80
C GLY A 18 15.80 18.99 23.05
N THR A 19 17.06 19.31 22.81
CA THR A 19 18.04 19.63 23.84
C THR A 19 18.19 21.15 23.96
N VAL A 20 18.13 21.67 25.19
CA VAL A 20 18.41 23.09 25.45
C VAL A 20 19.91 23.32 25.27
N THR A 21 20.27 24.20 24.33
CA THR A 21 21.67 24.48 23.99
C THR A 21 22.17 25.80 24.58
N HIS A 22 21.29 26.80 24.69
CA HIS A 22 21.67 28.11 25.23
C HIS A 22 20.48 28.85 25.85
N ILE A 23 20.75 29.71 26.84
CA ILE A 23 19.73 30.53 27.51
C ILE A 23 20.23 31.98 27.54
N VAL A 24 19.45 32.89 26.98
CA VAL A 24 19.78 34.32 26.90
C VAL A 24 19.00 35.09 27.97
N PHE A 25 19.72 35.87 28.77
CA PHE A 25 19.18 36.77 29.79
C PHE A 25 19.43 38.24 29.39
N LEU A 26 18.55 39.14 29.82
CA LEU A 26 18.73 40.59 29.63
C LEU A 26 19.62 41.17 30.76
N ASN A 27 20.65 41.95 30.39
CA ASN A 27 21.44 42.81 31.29
C ASN A 27 22.13 42.15 32.50
N ASN A 28 22.66 40.92 32.39
CA ASN A 28 23.34 40.19 33.49
C ASN A 28 22.50 39.96 34.76
N GLU A 29 21.22 40.37 34.79
CA GLU A 29 20.30 40.00 35.86
C GLU A 29 19.68 38.64 35.52
N HIS A 30 20.22 37.57 36.12
CA HIS A 30 19.77 36.18 35.95
C HIS A 30 18.36 35.87 36.51
N LYS A 31 17.41 36.81 36.43
CA LYS A 31 16.06 36.67 37.02
C LYS A 31 15.06 35.99 36.09
N PHE A 32 15.03 36.34 34.80
CA PHE A 32 14.10 35.72 33.84
C PHE A 32 14.71 35.69 32.43
N PRO A 33 14.78 34.52 31.78
CA PRO A 33 15.38 34.43 30.45
C PRO A 33 14.49 35.09 29.39
N GLN A 34 15.13 35.73 28.41
CA GLN A 34 14.46 36.33 27.26
C GLN A 34 14.17 35.28 26.18
N THR A 35 15.14 34.40 25.91
CA THR A 35 15.05 33.38 24.87
C THR A 35 15.77 32.12 25.33
N ILE A 36 15.14 30.96 25.13
CA ILE A 36 15.75 29.65 25.32
C ILE A 36 15.96 29.04 23.94
N TYR A 37 17.21 28.69 23.62
CA TYR A 37 17.56 28.00 22.38
C TYR A 37 17.49 26.49 22.59
N VAL A 38 16.75 25.83 21.70
CA VAL A 38 16.53 24.39 21.72
C VAL A 38 16.93 23.81 20.37
N LYS A 39 17.84 22.84 20.37
CA LYS A 39 18.12 22.00 19.21
C LYS A 39 17.14 20.84 19.22
N PHE A 40 16.15 20.89 18.34
CA PHE A 40 15.14 19.85 18.22
C PHE A 40 15.73 18.58 17.60
N ASP A 41 15.16 17.42 17.95
CA ASP A 41 15.65 16.13 17.49
C ASP A 41 15.45 15.97 15.96
N ASP A 42 14.42 16.61 15.41
CA ASP A 42 14.21 16.76 13.97
C ASP A 42 14.72 18.14 13.49
N ASN A 43 15.71 18.11 12.59
CA ASN A 43 16.30 19.30 11.99
C ASN A 43 15.33 20.12 11.14
N GLN A 44 14.19 19.59 10.70
CA GLN A 44 13.18 20.38 9.98
C GLN A 44 12.35 21.27 10.91
N VAL A 45 12.23 20.90 12.19
CA VAL A 45 11.40 21.65 13.13
C VAL A 45 12.05 23.00 13.48
N GLY A 46 11.31 24.09 13.26
CA GLY A 46 11.77 25.45 13.50
C GLY A 46 12.67 26.02 12.40
N ALA A 47 12.78 25.34 11.24
CA ALA A 47 13.71 25.71 10.17
C ALA A 47 13.44 27.11 9.58
N GLN A 48 12.17 27.52 9.47
CA GLN A 48 11.81 28.85 8.99
C GLN A 48 12.17 29.91 10.03
N ARG A 49 11.79 29.70 11.29
CA ARG A 49 12.16 30.59 12.40
C ARG A 49 13.67 30.75 12.52
N ARG A 50 14.43 29.69 12.24
CA ARG A 50 15.88 29.70 12.19
C ARG A 50 16.48 30.56 11.07
N LYS A 51 15.79 30.71 9.93
CA LYS A 51 16.23 31.59 8.83
C LYS A 51 15.96 33.07 9.12
N CYS A 52 14.89 33.36 9.87
CA CYS A 52 14.46 34.73 10.14
C CYS A 52 15.11 35.38 11.38
N CYS A 53 15.88 34.63 12.18
CA CYS A 53 16.49 35.13 13.41
C CYS A 53 18.02 35.21 13.27
N ALA A 54 18.61 36.36 13.60
CA ALA A 54 20.05 36.50 13.74
C ALA A 54 20.53 35.74 15.00
N TYR A 55 21.50 34.83 14.84
CA TYR A 55 22.11 34.11 15.95
C TYR A 55 23.20 34.94 16.59
N THR A 56 23.24 34.96 17.92
CA THR A 56 24.45 35.35 18.64
C THR A 56 25.53 34.30 18.38
N SER A 57 26.79 34.71 18.25
CA SER A 57 27.95 33.84 17.97
C SER A 57 28.18 32.69 18.97
N ALA A 58 27.51 32.72 20.14
CA ALA A 58 27.58 31.69 21.18
C ALA A 58 26.52 30.56 21.06
N VAL A 59 25.61 30.60 20.07
CA VAL A 59 24.53 29.61 19.93
C VAL A 59 24.94 28.49 18.99
N GLU A 60 24.75 27.24 19.42
CA GLU A 60 24.99 26.06 18.60
C GLU A 60 24.14 26.07 17.31
N MET A 61 24.79 25.78 16.18
CA MET A 61 24.16 25.74 14.87
C MET A 61 22.98 24.75 14.84
N GLY A 62 21.83 25.18 14.29
CA GLY A 62 20.60 24.37 14.24
C GLY A 62 19.68 24.54 15.45
N SER A 63 20.04 25.36 16.44
CA SER A 63 19.15 25.66 17.57
C SER A 63 18.04 26.64 17.18
N THR A 64 16.82 26.42 17.65
CA THR A 64 15.68 27.30 17.43
C THR A 64 15.37 28.10 18.70
N GLY A 65 15.26 29.42 18.58
CA GLY A 65 14.93 30.31 19.71
C GLY A 65 13.45 30.24 20.09
N ILE A 66 13.17 29.88 21.33
CA ILE A 66 11.83 29.86 21.93
C ILE A 66 11.72 31.02 22.92
N LYS A 67 10.67 31.84 22.77
CA LYS A 67 10.39 33.00 23.61
C LYS A 67 9.30 32.67 24.65
N PRO A 68 9.25 33.40 25.78
CA PRO A 68 8.16 33.25 26.74
C PRO A 68 6.86 33.80 26.13
N GLU A 69 5.75 33.18 26.47
CA GLU A 69 4.41 33.61 26.08
C GLU A 69 3.64 34.13 27.29
N GLU A 70 2.78 35.11 27.04
CA GLU A 70 1.94 35.74 28.05
C GLU A 70 0.48 35.35 27.83
N GLU A 71 -0.15 34.75 28.84
CA GLU A 71 -1.54 34.30 28.80
C GLU A 71 -2.33 34.91 29.95
N LYS A 72 -3.60 35.26 29.70
CA LYS A 72 -4.53 35.65 30.77
C LYS A 72 -4.96 34.40 31.55
N VAL A 73 -4.75 34.41 32.86
CA VAL A 73 -5.00 33.24 33.73
C VAL A 73 -6.50 33.05 33.99
N ASN A 74 -7.27 34.14 34.04
CA ASN A 74 -8.68 34.13 34.41
C ASN A 74 -9.38 35.43 34.00
N ASN A 75 -10.70 35.37 33.82
CA ASN A 75 -11.54 36.50 33.40
C ASN A 75 -11.55 37.68 34.40
N LYS A 76 -11.03 37.48 35.61
CA LYS A 76 -10.94 38.49 36.69
C LYS A 76 -9.59 39.24 36.73
N GLY A 77 -8.69 38.97 35.79
CA GLY A 77 -7.38 39.62 35.68
C GLY A 77 -6.24 38.77 36.27
N GLY A 78 -5.09 38.82 35.60
CA GLY A 78 -3.88 38.04 35.92
C GLY A 78 -3.16 37.63 34.63
N LEU A 79 -1.89 38.00 34.50
CA LEU A 79 -1.04 37.65 33.35
C LEU A 79 0.00 36.62 33.79
N ARG A 80 0.06 35.48 33.10
CA ARG A 80 1.09 34.46 33.31
C ARG A 80 2.06 34.51 32.15
N ARG A 81 3.33 34.78 32.46
CA ARG A 81 4.44 34.72 31.51
C ARG A 81 5.23 33.43 31.72
N GLN A 82 5.25 32.53 30.73
CA GLN A 82 5.96 31.25 30.82
C GLN A 82 6.48 30.79 29.45
N PHE A 83 7.53 29.97 29.46
CA PHE A 83 7.98 29.32 28.23
C PHE A 83 7.08 28.13 27.91
N PRO A 84 6.80 27.86 26.61
CA PRO A 84 6.12 26.65 26.17
C PRO A 84 7.03 25.41 26.24
N LEU A 85 7.94 25.32 27.19
CA LEU A 85 8.92 24.25 27.33
C LEU A 85 8.77 23.55 28.67
N LYS A 86 8.92 22.22 28.66
CA LYS A 86 9.00 21.40 29.87
C LYS A 86 10.19 20.45 29.76
N LEU A 87 10.90 20.27 30.87
CA LEU A 87 11.89 19.20 31.01
C LEU A 87 11.16 17.86 30.85
N ALA A 88 11.70 16.99 29.99
CA ALA A 88 11.04 15.76 29.56
C ALA A 88 11.96 14.54 29.79
N TRP A 89 12.49 14.41 31.01
CA TRP A 89 13.27 13.23 31.41
C TRP A 89 12.40 11.97 31.49
N ALA A 90 11.10 12.16 31.72
CA ALA A 90 10.07 11.14 31.60
C ALA A 90 8.78 11.78 31.05
N CYS A 91 8.06 11.03 30.21
CA CYS A 91 6.77 11.44 29.67
C CYS A 91 5.70 10.42 30.02
N THR A 92 4.46 10.88 30.20
CA THR A 92 3.34 9.97 30.44
C THR A 92 2.93 9.28 29.15
N VAL A 93 2.44 8.04 29.25
CA VAL A 93 1.93 7.24 28.12
C VAL A 93 0.97 8.03 27.22
N HIS A 94 0.04 8.77 27.82
CA HIS A 94 -0.92 9.61 27.10
C HIS A 94 -0.26 10.72 26.28
N LYS A 95 0.87 11.27 26.74
CA LYS A 95 1.58 12.33 26.01
C LYS A 95 2.40 11.79 24.84
N VAL A 96 2.75 10.51 24.87
CA VAL A 96 3.58 9.85 23.85
C VAL A 96 2.77 8.99 22.88
N GLN A 97 1.43 9.04 22.92
CA GLN A 97 0.58 8.17 22.10
C GLN A 97 0.84 8.28 20.59
N GLY A 98 1.30 9.45 20.11
CA GLY A 98 1.59 9.70 18.70
C GLY A 98 3.07 9.67 18.32
N ILE A 99 3.99 9.42 19.26
CA ILE A 99 5.42 9.40 18.94
C ILE A 99 5.90 7.97 18.68
N THR A 100 6.99 7.86 17.94
CA THR A 100 7.71 6.61 17.73
C THR A 100 9.17 6.85 18.08
N VAL A 101 9.74 5.98 18.92
CA VAL A 101 11.11 6.11 19.45
C VAL A 101 11.91 4.84 19.18
N ASP A 102 13.23 4.99 19.04
CA ASP A 102 14.11 3.84 18.79
C ASP A 102 14.40 3.05 20.08
N LYS A 103 14.48 3.76 21.22
CA LYS A 103 14.72 3.18 22.54
C LYS A 103 13.86 3.85 23.61
N ALA A 104 13.33 3.07 24.54
CA ALA A 104 12.60 3.60 25.69
C ALA A 104 12.70 2.68 26.91
N VAL A 105 12.72 3.31 28.09
CA VAL A 105 12.45 2.64 29.36
C VAL A 105 10.98 2.90 29.71
N VAL A 106 10.18 1.84 29.77
CA VAL A 106 8.75 1.90 30.03
C VAL A 106 8.47 1.35 31.42
N SER A 107 8.06 2.22 32.35
CA SER A 107 7.54 1.79 33.67
C SER A 107 6.04 1.53 33.59
N LEU A 108 5.61 0.35 34.02
CA LEU A 108 4.20 -0.07 34.02
C LEU A 108 3.52 0.08 35.39
N LYS A 109 4.19 0.71 36.36
CA LYS A 109 3.70 0.87 37.74
C LYS A 109 2.33 1.53 37.88
N ASN A 110 2.06 2.55 37.05
CA ASN A 110 0.88 3.41 37.16
C ASN A 110 -0.05 3.28 35.93
N ILE A 111 -0.29 2.06 35.46
CA ILE A 111 -1.27 1.80 34.41
C ILE A 111 -2.67 1.73 35.04
N PHE A 112 -3.54 2.67 34.66
CA PHE A 112 -4.88 2.82 35.25
C PHE A 112 -6.01 2.75 34.22
N SER A 113 -5.69 2.70 32.92
CA SER A 113 -6.67 2.51 31.85
C SER A 113 -6.26 1.37 30.92
N ALA A 114 -7.25 0.58 30.51
CA ALA A 114 -7.11 -0.42 29.46
C ALA A 114 -6.45 0.17 28.22
N GLY A 115 -5.54 -0.59 27.60
CA GLY A 115 -4.79 -0.17 26.42
C GLY A 115 -3.61 0.76 26.67
N GLN A 116 -3.44 1.35 27.87
CA GLN A 116 -2.26 2.20 28.14
C GLN A 116 -0.95 1.43 28.05
N ALA A 117 -0.88 0.22 28.60
CA ALA A 117 0.31 -0.62 28.47
C ALA A 117 0.64 -0.89 26.99
N TYR A 118 -0.38 -1.23 26.19
CA TYR A 118 -0.23 -1.40 24.74
C TYR A 118 0.29 -0.13 24.04
N VAL A 119 -0.29 1.04 24.35
CA VAL A 119 0.18 2.32 23.79
C VAL A 119 1.64 2.55 24.14
N ALA A 120 2.04 2.33 25.41
CA ALA A 120 3.40 2.56 25.87
C ALA A 120 4.43 1.66 25.15
N LEU A 121 4.13 0.37 25.04
CA LEU A 121 5.03 -0.62 24.44
C LEU A 121 5.12 -0.44 22.91
N SER A 122 4.01 -0.11 22.25
CA SER A 122 3.95 0.08 20.79
C SER A 122 4.65 1.35 20.28
N ARG A 123 5.18 2.22 21.15
CA ARG A 123 5.95 3.39 20.70
C ARG A 123 7.38 3.04 20.30
N VAL A 124 7.90 1.87 20.69
CA VAL A 124 9.27 1.47 20.41
C VAL A 124 9.34 0.65 19.12
N ARG A 125 10.22 1.02 18.19
CA ARG A 125 10.32 0.37 16.87
C ARG A 125 10.82 -1.08 16.90
N SER A 126 11.61 -1.44 17.91
CA SER A 126 12.24 -2.75 18.01
C SER A 126 12.21 -3.26 19.44
N LEU A 127 12.12 -4.59 19.59
CA LEU A 127 12.17 -5.24 20.89
C LEU A 127 13.50 -4.96 21.62
N SER A 128 14.61 -4.90 20.88
CA SER A 128 15.95 -4.58 21.42
C SER A 128 16.05 -3.17 22.01
N GLY A 129 15.18 -2.24 21.61
CA GLY A 129 15.14 -0.89 22.14
C GLY A 129 14.29 -0.71 23.39
N LEU A 130 13.55 -1.75 23.80
CA LEU A 130 12.56 -1.67 24.86
C LEU A 130 13.10 -2.24 26.17
N ILE A 131 13.06 -1.44 27.24
CA ILE A 131 13.32 -1.90 28.61
C ILE A 131 12.04 -1.70 29.41
N ILE A 132 11.52 -2.78 30.01
CA ILE A 132 10.32 -2.74 30.84
C ILE A 132 10.71 -2.70 32.32
N GLN A 133 10.08 -1.82 33.08
CA GLN A 133 10.21 -1.72 34.53
C GLN A 133 8.84 -1.85 35.20
N ASP A 134 8.83 -2.30 36.45
CA ASP A 134 7.63 -2.40 37.30
C ASP A 134 6.48 -3.17 36.63
N PHE A 135 6.80 -4.26 35.93
CA PHE A 135 5.79 -5.08 35.29
C PHE A 135 5.00 -5.86 36.32
N GLU A 136 3.68 -5.74 36.26
CA GLU A 136 2.74 -6.61 36.92
C GLU A 136 1.70 -7.07 35.90
N GLU A 137 1.34 -8.36 35.91
CA GLU A 137 0.42 -8.94 34.92
C GLU A 137 -0.92 -8.19 34.86
N LYS A 138 -1.41 -7.70 36.00
CA LYS A 138 -2.64 -6.90 36.11
C LYS A 138 -2.61 -5.57 35.35
N ALA A 139 -1.42 -5.07 34.97
CA ALA A 139 -1.27 -3.85 34.17
C ALA A 139 -1.68 -4.05 32.70
N ILE A 140 -1.72 -5.29 32.22
CA ILE A 140 -2.13 -5.63 30.85
C ILE A 140 -3.58 -6.11 30.89
N TYR A 141 -4.50 -5.24 30.49
CA TYR A 141 -5.91 -5.61 30.39
C TYR A 141 -6.61 -4.84 29.27
N CYS A 142 -7.70 -5.45 28.79
CA CYS A 142 -8.56 -4.92 27.73
C CYS A 142 -9.94 -4.60 28.29
N LYS A 143 -10.60 -3.57 27.76
CA LYS A 143 -11.98 -3.24 28.13
C LYS A 143 -12.92 -4.37 27.72
N ASP A 144 -13.89 -4.68 28.55
CA ASP A 144 -14.85 -5.76 28.27
C ASP A 144 -15.68 -5.50 27.02
N SER A 145 -15.97 -4.22 26.70
CA SER A 145 -16.63 -3.85 25.44
C SER A 145 -15.85 -4.33 24.19
N ILE A 146 -14.52 -4.30 24.23
CA ILE A 146 -13.67 -4.75 23.13
C ILE A 146 -13.60 -6.28 23.09
N LYS A 147 -13.54 -6.95 24.24
CA LYS A 147 -13.63 -8.42 24.30
C LYS A 147 -14.94 -8.92 23.70
N ASN A 148 -16.06 -8.30 24.10
CA ASN A 148 -17.38 -8.60 23.56
C ASN A 148 -17.42 -8.35 22.05
N ALA A 149 -16.87 -7.22 21.60
CA ALA A 149 -16.79 -6.91 20.17
C ALA A 149 -16.01 -7.98 19.40
N ILE A 150 -14.84 -8.38 19.86
CA ILE A 150 -14.02 -9.44 19.24
C ILE A 150 -14.77 -10.78 19.21
N GLN A 151 -15.47 -11.13 20.29
CA GLN A 151 -16.27 -12.36 20.35
C GLN A 151 -17.50 -12.33 19.43
N SER A 152 -18.11 -11.16 19.27
CA SER A 152 -19.26 -10.94 18.37
C SER A 152 -18.87 -10.70 16.92
N MET A 153 -17.59 -10.43 16.65
CA MET A 153 -17.11 -10.10 15.32
C MET A 153 -17.33 -11.34 14.43
N PRO A 154 -18.11 -11.21 13.34
CA PRO A 154 -18.30 -12.33 12.44
C PRO A 154 -16.93 -12.75 11.92
N ARG A 155 -16.62 -14.05 11.99
CA ARG A 155 -15.42 -14.56 11.34
C ARG A 155 -15.53 -14.20 9.86
N PHE A 156 -14.46 -13.65 9.31
CA PHE A 156 -14.36 -13.44 7.88
C PHE A 156 -14.44 -14.81 7.20
N PHE A 157 -15.61 -15.14 6.65
CA PHE A 157 -15.86 -16.41 6.00
C PHE A 157 -15.77 -16.21 4.50
N VAL A 158 -14.72 -16.79 3.91
CA VAL A 158 -14.50 -16.88 2.45
C VAL A 158 -15.58 -17.77 1.77
N ARG A 159 -16.42 -18.48 2.53
CA ARG A 159 -17.38 -19.48 2.04
C ARG A 159 -18.63 -18.94 1.33
N ASN A 160 -18.86 -17.62 1.27
CA ASN A 160 -19.95 -17.07 0.45
C ASN A 160 -19.54 -16.84 -1.01
N ILE A 161 -18.32 -17.21 -1.38
CA ILE A 161 -17.92 -17.31 -2.77
C ILE A 161 -18.58 -18.59 -3.31
N PRO A 162 -19.33 -18.54 -4.42
CA PRO A 162 -19.94 -19.72 -5.00
C PRO A 162 -18.91 -20.84 -5.10
N ASP A 163 -19.30 -22.09 -4.80
CA ASP A 163 -18.49 -23.28 -5.12
C ASP A 163 -18.24 -23.27 -6.62
N TYR A 164 -17.16 -22.61 -7.04
CA TYR A 164 -16.64 -22.68 -8.40
C TYR A 164 -15.99 -24.05 -8.50
N LYS A 165 -16.80 -25.08 -8.71
CA LYS A 165 -16.31 -26.35 -9.25
C LYS A 165 -15.72 -26.02 -10.61
N VAL A 166 -14.40 -25.85 -10.65
CA VAL A 166 -13.66 -25.67 -11.90
C VAL A 166 -13.84 -26.96 -12.67
N ASN A 167 -14.76 -26.95 -13.64
CA ASN A 167 -14.90 -28.03 -14.61
C ASN A 167 -13.55 -28.15 -15.34
N THR A 168 -13.10 -29.36 -15.67
CA THR A 168 -11.87 -29.62 -16.42
C THR A 168 -11.85 -28.96 -17.80
N GLN A 169 -12.97 -28.41 -18.25
CA GLN A 169 -13.18 -27.70 -19.52
C GLN A 169 -12.97 -26.18 -19.43
N THR A 170 -12.64 -25.65 -18.24
CA THR A 170 -12.61 -24.22 -17.99
C THR A 170 -11.18 -23.76 -17.70
N PHE A 171 -10.67 -22.83 -18.51
CA PHE A 171 -9.41 -22.15 -18.21
C PHE A 171 -9.70 -21.00 -17.24
N SER A 172 -8.90 -20.83 -16.19
CA SER A 172 -9.18 -19.86 -15.11
C SER A 172 -7.98 -19.02 -14.72
N VAL A 173 -8.23 -17.76 -14.36
CA VAL A 173 -7.20 -16.81 -13.94
C VAL A 173 -7.68 -16.06 -12.72
N PHE A 174 -6.87 -16.03 -11.67
CA PHE A 174 -7.07 -15.13 -10.53
C PHE A 174 -6.14 -13.92 -10.70
N LEU A 175 -6.70 -12.71 -10.75
CA LEU A 175 -5.96 -11.45 -10.81
C LEU A 175 -5.94 -10.79 -9.43
N MET A 176 -4.77 -10.33 -8.99
CA MET A 176 -4.60 -9.66 -7.72
C MET A 176 -3.55 -8.54 -7.78
N ASN A 177 -3.91 -7.33 -7.35
CA ASN A 177 -2.91 -6.33 -6.97
C ASN A 177 -2.41 -6.66 -5.56
N VAL A 178 -1.20 -7.21 -5.46
CA VAL A 178 -0.68 -7.83 -4.22
C VAL A 178 0.07 -6.86 -3.31
N GLN A 179 0.38 -5.64 -3.78
CA GLN A 179 1.03 -4.59 -2.99
C GLN A 179 2.25 -5.10 -2.17
N ASN A 180 3.21 -5.76 -2.83
CA ASN A 180 4.36 -6.51 -2.28
C ASN A 180 4.12 -8.03 -2.21
N LEU A 181 4.58 -8.74 -3.24
CA LEU A 181 4.41 -10.18 -3.35
C LEU A 181 5.10 -10.95 -2.21
N THR A 182 6.33 -10.56 -1.85
CA THR A 182 7.10 -11.27 -0.81
C THR A 182 6.42 -11.18 0.55
N HIS A 183 5.80 -10.04 0.86
CA HIS A 183 5.13 -9.85 2.15
C HIS A 183 3.80 -10.61 2.23
N HIS A 184 3.07 -10.69 1.12
CA HIS A 184 1.73 -11.26 1.05
C HIS A 184 1.65 -12.66 0.41
N LEU A 185 2.80 -13.31 0.17
CA LEU A 185 2.84 -14.61 -0.49
C LEU A 185 2.00 -15.66 0.25
N ALA A 186 2.17 -15.77 1.56
CA ALA A 186 1.43 -16.75 2.37
C ALA A 186 -0.09 -16.50 2.30
N ASP A 187 -0.51 -15.24 2.33
CA ASP A 187 -1.91 -14.85 2.21
C ASP A 187 -2.46 -15.16 0.81
N LEU A 188 -1.70 -14.86 -0.24
CA LEU A 188 -2.05 -15.18 -1.63
C LEU A 188 -2.23 -16.69 -1.83
N VAL A 189 -1.32 -17.51 -1.29
CA VAL A 189 -1.41 -18.98 -1.33
C VAL A 189 -2.68 -19.45 -0.62
N LEU A 190 -2.90 -19.04 0.63
CA LEU A 190 -4.09 -19.42 1.39
C LEU A 190 -5.39 -18.98 0.70
N HIS A 191 -5.37 -17.81 0.07
CA HIS A 191 -6.54 -17.26 -0.62
C HIS A 191 -6.81 -17.93 -1.98
N THR A 192 -5.80 -18.50 -2.63
CA THR A 192 -5.97 -19.15 -3.94
C THR A 192 -6.10 -20.68 -3.85
N ASP A 193 -5.77 -21.28 -2.70
CA ASP A 193 -5.78 -22.73 -2.47
C ASP A 193 -7.15 -23.39 -2.78
N TYR A 194 -8.25 -22.77 -2.36
CA TYR A 194 -9.60 -23.30 -2.64
C TYR A 194 -10.10 -23.02 -4.06
N LEU A 195 -9.51 -22.05 -4.76
CA LEU A 195 -9.88 -21.67 -6.13
C LEU A 195 -9.16 -22.54 -7.17
N GLN A 196 -7.92 -22.96 -6.85
CA GLN A 196 -7.03 -23.72 -7.74
C GLN A 196 -7.02 -23.20 -9.19
N PRO A 197 -6.80 -21.88 -9.41
CA PRO A 197 -6.87 -21.30 -10.75
C PRO A 197 -5.75 -21.85 -11.63
N ASN A 198 -5.97 -21.91 -12.94
CA ASN A 198 -4.90 -22.28 -13.87
C ASN A 198 -3.72 -21.29 -13.82
N CYS A 199 -4.03 -20.01 -13.62
CA CYS A 199 -3.04 -18.95 -13.49
C CYS A 199 -3.37 -17.98 -12.36
N ILE A 200 -2.35 -17.44 -11.70
CA ILE A 200 -2.46 -16.33 -10.75
C ILE A 200 -1.67 -15.15 -11.30
N ALA A 201 -2.38 -14.15 -11.83
CA ALA A 201 -1.83 -12.90 -12.30
C ALA A 201 -1.70 -11.93 -11.14
N VAL A 202 -0.52 -11.35 -10.97
CA VAL A 202 -0.25 -10.37 -9.91
C VAL A 202 0.27 -9.06 -10.47
N THR A 203 -0.24 -7.95 -9.95
CA THR A 203 0.30 -6.60 -10.18
C THR A 203 0.89 -6.07 -8.87
N GLU A 204 1.76 -5.06 -8.97
CA GLU A 204 2.47 -4.50 -7.81
C GLU A 204 3.26 -5.55 -7.03
N THR A 205 4.02 -6.36 -7.76
CA THR A 205 4.87 -7.41 -7.17
C THR A 205 5.99 -6.85 -6.29
N TRP A 206 6.50 -5.65 -6.64
CA TRP A 206 7.61 -4.93 -6.01
C TRP A 206 8.93 -5.70 -5.99
N LEU A 207 9.07 -6.64 -6.92
CA LEU A 207 10.26 -7.46 -7.03
C LEU A 207 11.41 -6.70 -7.70
N PRO A 208 12.65 -6.85 -7.20
CA PRO A 208 13.83 -6.42 -7.93
C PRO A 208 14.12 -7.35 -9.12
N ALA A 209 14.97 -6.91 -10.04
CA ALA A 209 15.29 -7.67 -11.25
C ALA A 209 16.11 -8.94 -11.00
N ASP A 210 16.81 -9.03 -9.87
CA ASP A 210 17.72 -10.09 -9.48
C ASP A 210 17.17 -10.99 -8.35
N ILE A 211 15.85 -10.96 -8.12
CA ILE A 211 15.23 -11.75 -7.05
C ILE A 211 15.44 -13.26 -7.25
N SER A 212 15.68 -13.98 -6.15
CA SER A 212 15.64 -15.44 -6.15
C SER A 212 14.20 -15.94 -6.24
N LEU A 213 13.89 -16.74 -7.26
CA LEU A 213 12.55 -17.32 -7.44
C LEU A 213 12.16 -18.27 -6.30
N GLU A 214 13.11 -18.78 -5.53
CA GLU A 214 12.85 -19.65 -4.38
C GLU A 214 12.06 -18.93 -3.28
N THR A 215 12.26 -17.62 -3.10
CA THR A 215 11.58 -16.86 -2.02
C THR A 215 10.12 -16.54 -2.33
N ILE A 216 9.70 -16.76 -3.57
CA ILE A 216 8.35 -16.45 -4.08
C ILE A 216 7.69 -17.69 -4.70
N HIS A 217 8.11 -18.88 -4.27
CA HIS A 217 7.59 -20.15 -4.77
C HIS A 217 6.16 -20.42 -4.26
N ILE A 218 5.32 -20.94 -5.15
CA ILE A 218 4.02 -21.52 -4.82
C ILE A 218 4.02 -22.95 -5.34
N ASP A 219 3.75 -23.91 -4.47
CA ASP A 219 3.74 -25.34 -4.82
C ASP A 219 2.75 -25.59 -5.97
N GLY A 220 3.21 -26.31 -7.00
CA GLY A 220 2.40 -26.63 -8.18
C GLY A 220 2.33 -25.51 -9.24
N TYR A 221 3.01 -24.38 -9.04
CA TYR A 221 3.08 -23.29 -10.02
C TYR A 221 4.51 -22.95 -10.42
N SER A 222 4.65 -22.49 -11.66
CA SER A 222 5.84 -21.85 -12.21
C SER A 222 5.60 -20.34 -12.28
N PHE A 223 6.60 -19.53 -11.93
CA PHE A 223 6.46 -18.07 -11.84
C PHE A 223 7.34 -17.32 -12.84
N HIS A 224 6.78 -16.29 -13.46
CA HIS A 224 7.51 -15.28 -14.22
C HIS A 224 7.08 -13.88 -13.82
N SER A 225 8.00 -12.93 -13.91
CA SER A 225 7.75 -11.52 -13.59
C SER A 225 8.38 -10.58 -14.60
N GLN A 226 7.75 -9.41 -14.75
CA GLN A 226 8.36 -8.24 -15.38
C GLN A 226 8.47 -7.12 -14.32
N PRO A 227 9.66 -6.92 -13.73
CA PRO A 227 9.93 -5.82 -12.80
C PRO A 227 9.85 -4.46 -13.49
N ARG A 228 9.37 -3.44 -12.76
CA ARG A 228 9.27 -2.05 -13.23
C ARG A 228 10.58 -1.53 -13.82
N SER A 229 11.71 -1.85 -13.19
CA SER A 229 13.03 -1.38 -13.63
C SER A 229 13.39 -1.82 -15.05
N LEU A 230 12.74 -2.88 -15.57
CA LEU A 230 12.95 -3.42 -16.91
C LEU A 230 11.82 -3.05 -17.89
N SER A 231 10.79 -2.34 -17.45
CA SER A 231 9.59 -2.06 -18.25
C SER A 231 9.65 -0.77 -19.05
N TYR A 232 10.60 0.12 -18.77
CA TYR A 232 10.66 1.47 -19.33
C TYR A 232 12.01 1.77 -19.96
N SER A 233 12.01 2.50 -21.07
CA SER A 233 13.22 3.06 -21.67
C SER A 233 13.55 4.44 -21.11
N THR A 234 14.80 4.85 -21.24
CA THR A 234 15.30 6.18 -20.88
C THR A 234 15.05 7.23 -21.97
N SER A 235 14.19 6.93 -22.96
CA SER A 235 13.96 7.79 -24.14
C SER A 235 13.14 9.05 -23.84
N ASN A 236 12.43 9.10 -22.72
CA ASN A 236 11.57 10.20 -22.32
C ASN A 236 11.74 10.46 -20.81
N PRO A 237 11.87 11.73 -20.37
CA PRO A 237 12.03 12.07 -18.95
C PRO A 237 10.97 11.44 -18.03
N THR A 238 9.69 11.46 -18.45
CA THR A 238 8.59 10.83 -17.69
C THR A 238 8.78 9.33 -17.55
N LEU A 239 9.27 8.64 -18.58
CA LEU A 239 9.50 7.20 -18.52
C LEU A 239 10.70 6.86 -17.62
N THR A 240 11.75 7.69 -17.64
CA THR A 240 12.90 7.57 -16.73
C THR A 240 12.45 7.77 -15.27
N GLU A 241 11.58 8.75 -15.00
CA GLU A 241 11.00 8.95 -13.67
C GLU A 241 10.15 7.77 -13.22
N LEU A 242 9.34 7.19 -14.11
CA LEU A 242 8.58 5.97 -13.82
C LEU A 242 9.51 4.80 -13.51
N GLN A 243 10.58 4.60 -14.29
CA GLN A 243 11.57 3.54 -14.07
C GLN A 243 12.25 3.64 -12.70
N ALA A 244 12.50 4.86 -12.24
CA ALA A 244 13.16 5.13 -10.96
C ALA A 244 12.22 5.04 -9.74
N GLN A 245 10.90 5.00 -9.94
CA GLN A 245 9.95 4.88 -8.83
C GLN A 245 10.09 3.52 -8.15
N GLN A 246 10.01 3.53 -6.82
CA GLN A 246 9.84 2.30 -6.05
C GLN A 246 8.43 1.74 -6.29
N HIS A 247 8.28 0.43 -6.03
CA HIS A 247 7.02 -0.32 -6.17
C HIS A 247 6.67 -0.61 -7.66
N GLY A 248 5.59 -1.33 -7.95
CA GLY A 248 5.23 -1.80 -9.29
C GLY A 248 5.76 -3.19 -9.67
N GLY A 249 5.73 -3.48 -10.96
CA GLY A 249 6.03 -4.78 -11.57
C GLY A 249 4.80 -5.68 -11.65
N VAL A 250 4.81 -6.59 -12.62
CA VAL A 250 3.77 -7.60 -12.84
C VAL A 250 4.35 -9.01 -12.78
N GLY A 251 3.51 -10.00 -12.50
CA GLY A 251 3.88 -11.40 -12.47
C GLY A 251 2.74 -12.33 -12.84
N MET A 252 3.10 -13.56 -13.18
CA MET A 252 2.17 -14.64 -13.48
C MET A 252 2.70 -15.94 -12.90
N TYR A 253 1.90 -16.55 -12.02
CA TYR A 253 2.04 -17.96 -11.68
C TYR A 253 1.18 -18.77 -12.65
N THR A 254 1.75 -19.84 -13.18
CA THR A 254 1.06 -20.78 -14.08
C THR A 254 1.17 -22.18 -13.51
N SER A 255 0.04 -22.90 -13.44
CA SER A 255 0.02 -24.27 -12.96
C SER A 255 0.98 -25.15 -13.77
N ASN A 256 1.77 -25.97 -13.08
CA ASN A 256 2.77 -26.87 -13.68
C ASN A 256 2.15 -27.93 -14.60
N SER A 257 0.83 -28.14 -14.53
CA SER A 257 0.11 -29.02 -15.46
C SER A 257 -0.15 -28.38 -16.83
N LEU A 258 0.14 -27.10 -17.01
CA LEU A 258 -0.11 -26.36 -18.24
C LEU A 258 1.17 -26.09 -19.01
N ALA A 259 1.15 -26.41 -20.30
CA ALA A 259 2.16 -25.95 -21.24
C ALA A 259 1.88 -24.49 -21.62
N TYR A 260 2.88 -23.64 -21.47
CA TYR A 260 2.82 -22.23 -21.84
C TYR A 260 4.19 -21.72 -22.31
N ASN A 261 4.18 -20.58 -22.99
CA ASN A 261 5.39 -19.85 -23.36
C ASN A 261 5.27 -18.39 -22.93
N VAL A 262 6.32 -17.85 -22.31
CA VAL A 262 6.43 -16.41 -22.07
C VAL A 262 6.81 -15.72 -23.37
N VAL A 263 5.96 -14.81 -23.84
CA VAL A 263 6.18 -14.06 -25.07
C VAL A 263 7.10 -12.88 -24.80
N GLN A 264 8.18 -12.77 -25.58
CA GLN A 264 9.08 -11.62 -25.53
C GLN A 264 8.41 -10.42 -26.17
N VAL A 265 7.84 -9.55 -25.33
CA VAL A 265 7.19 -8.31 -25.76
C VAL A 265 8.27 -7.30 -26.16
N PRO A 266 8.15 -6.61 -27.31
CA PRO A 266 9.04 -5.50 -27.64
C PRO A 266 8.95 -4.40 -26.57
N ASN A 267 9.96 -3.52 -26.50
CA ASN A 267 9.92 -2.44 -25.52
C ASN A 267 8.82 -1.42 -25.86
N VAL A 268 7.63 -1.67 -25.32
CA VAL A 268 6.45 -0.83 -25.46
C VAL A 268 6.35 0.22 -24.36
N ASN A 269 7.26 0.25 -23.38
CA ASN A 269 7.22 1.13 -22.21
C ASN A 269 5.94 0.95 -21.36
N ILE A 270 5.58 -0.31 -21.08
CA ILE A 270 4.47 -0.69 -20.20
C ILE A 270 4.97 -1.81 -19.29
N GLU A 271 4.58 -1.78 -18.02
CA GLU A 271 4.79 -2.92 -17.12
C GLU A 271 3.85 -4.05 -17.57
N CYS A 272 4.38 -4.99 -18.34
CA CYS A 272 3.60 -6.01 -19.05
C CYS A 272 4.33 -7.35 -19.06
N LEU A 273 3.60 -8.43 -18.78
CA LEU A 273 4.04 -9.81 -18.94
C LEU A 273 3.02 -10.57 -19.77
N VAL A 274 3.46 -11.26 -20.82
CA VAL A 274 2.57 -11.96 -21.75
C VAL A 274 2.87 -13.45 -21.78
N CYS A 275 1.86 -14.27 -21.54
CA CYS A 275 1.93 -15.73 -21.58
C CYS A 275 0.98 -16.28 -22.64
N ASN A 276 1.49 -17.18 -23.49
CA ASN A 276 0.73 -17.86 -24.53
C ASN A 276 0.46 -19.32 -24.14
N TYR A 277 -0.80 -19.69 -24.07
CA TYR A 277 -1.30 -21.03 -23.75
C TYR A 277 -1.79 -21.70 -25.03
N THR A 278 -0.86 -22.23 -25.83
CA THR A 278 -1.13 -22.73 -27.20
C THR A 278 -2.20 -23.81 -27.23
N ALA A 279 -2.21 -24.74 -26.27
CA ALA A 279 -3.22 -25.81 -26.18
C ALA A 279 -4.65 -25.27 -25.97
N HIS A 280 -4.79 -24.09 -25.36
CA HIS A 280 -6.06 -23.43 -25.11
C HIS A 280 -6.34 -22.31 -26.13
N ASN A 281 -5.37 -21.96 -26.98
CA ASN A 281 -5.43 -20.81 -27.88
C ASN A 281 -5.77 -19.50 -27.12
N ILE A 282 -5.20 -19.30 -25.93
CA ILE A 282 -5.39 -18.12 -25.08
C ILE A 282 -4.05 -17.40 -24.92
N LEU A 283 -4.05 -16.09 -25.16
CA LEU A 283 -2.94 -15.19 -24.89
C LEU A 283 -3.33 -14.26 -23.75
N ILE A 284 -2.55 -14.22 -22.67
CA ILE A 284 -2.83 -13.37 -21.50
C ILE A 284 -1.71 -12.35 -21.34
N ALA A 285 -2.07 -11.07 -21.32
CA ALA A 285 -1.20 -9.95 -20.98
C ALA A 285 -1.60 -9.40 -19.61
N VAL A 286 -0.70 -9.50 -18.63
CA VAL A 286 -0.85 -8.85 -17.33
C VAL A 286 -0.21 -7.48 -17.40
N ILE A 287 -0.97 -6.42 -17.10
CA ILE A 287 -0.52 -5.03 -17.22
C ILE A 287 -0.65 -4.30 -15.89
N TYR A 288 0.32 -3.46 -15.58
CA TYR A 288 0.20 -2.44 -14.55
C TYR A 288 0.42 -1.06 -15.14
N ARG A 289 -0.49 -0.12 -14.85
CA ARG A 289 -0.30 1.31 -15.13
C ARG A 289 -0.13 2.06 -13.79
N PRO A 290 1.05 2.65 -13.52
CA PRO A 290 1.21 3.57 -12.40
C PRO A 290 0.25 4.77 -12.51
N PRO A 291 -0.31 5.29 -11.39
CA PRO A 291 -1.17 6.48 -11.42
C PRO A 291 -0.49 7.71 -12.04
N SER A 292 0.83 7.83 -11.84
CA SER A 292 1.69 8.89 -12.36
C SER A 292 1.91 8.81 -13.87
N TYR A 293 1.59 7.69 -14.53
CA TYR A 293 1.77 7.52 -15.98
C TYR A 293 0.70 8.33 -16.74
N PRO A 294 1.07 9.36 -17.54
CA PRO A 294 0.12 10.10 -18.36
C PRO A 294 -0.73 9.22 -19.29
N ILE A 295 -2.06 9.36 -19.22
CA ILE A 295 -3.04 8.53 -19.97
C ILE A 295 -2.81 8.59 -21.49
N SER A 296 -2.47 9.76 -22.05
CA SER A 296 -2.22 9.91 -23.49
C SER A 296 -1.03 9.08 -23.96
N LEU A 297 0.09 9.17 -23.23
CA LEU A 297 1.31 8.42 -23.51
C LEU A 297 1.08 6.91 -23.30
N PHE A 298 0.36 6.54 -22.25
CA PHE A 298 0.00 5.14 -21.98
C PHE A 298 -0.83 4.54 -23.14
N LYS A 299 -1.88 5.23 -23.61
CA LYS A 299 -2.69 4.76 -24.75
C LYS A 299 -1.87 4.57 -26.02
N GLY A 300 -0.95 5.49 -26.32
CA GLY A 300 -0.07 5.37 -27.49
C GLY A 300 0.87 4.16 -27.42
N ASN A 301 1.31 3.79 -26.22
CA ASN A 301 2.12 2.60 -25.99
C ASN A 301 1.28 1.31 -25.92
N LEU A 302 0.06 1.40 -25.41
CA LEU A 302 -0.90 0.30 -25.40
C LEU A 302 -1.34 -0.06 -26.82
N ASP A 303 -1.44 0.93 -27.71
CA ASP A 303 -1.67 0.72 -29.14
C ASP A 303 -0.58 -0.16 -29.78
N LYS A 304 0.70 0.13 -29.48
CA LYS A 304 1.84 -0.66 -29.94
C LYS A 304 1.77 -2.10 -29.41
N LEU A 305 1.40 -2.26 -28.15
CA LEU A 305 1.21 -3.58 -27.55
C LEU A 305 0.11 -4.36 -28.28
N PHE A 306 -1.07 -3.76 -28.50
CA PHE A 306 -2.15 -4.45 -29.22
C PHE A 306 -1.77 -4.82 -30.66
N ASN A 307 -1.10 -3.93 -31.40
CA ASN A 307 -0.61 -4.23 -32.75
C ASN A 307 0.36 -5.42 -32.77
N PHE A 308 1.09 -5.65 -31.66
CA PHE A 308 1.95 -6.82 -31.48
C PHE A 308 1.17 -8.08 -31.06
N LEU A 309 0.15 -7.96 -30.21
CA LEU A 309 -0.60 -9.11 -29.68
C LEU A 309 -1.64 -9.67 -30.65
N GLU A 310 -2.34 -8.80 -31.38
CA GLU A 310 -3.47 -9.17 -32.26
C GLU A 310 -3.13 -10.25 -33.32
N PRO A 311 -1.93 -10.26 -33.92
CA PRO A 311 -1.55 -11.34 -34.85
C PRO A 311 -1.23 -12.69 -34.19
N LEU A 312 -1.05 -12.74 -32.86
CA LEU A 312 -0.53 -13.93 -32.17
C LEU A 312 -1.60 -14.92 -31.71
N SER A 313 -2.84 -14.46 -31.50
CA SER A 313 -3.93 -15.30 -31.01
C SER A 313 -5.29 -14.70 -31.34
N ASN A 314 -6.28 -15.57 -31.54
CA ASN A 314 -7.69 -15.18 -31.70
C ASN A 314 -8.41 -14.96 -30.36
N THR A 315 -7.82 -15.41 -29.24
CA THR A 315 -8.30 -15.11 -27.89
C THR A 315 -7.21 -14.39 -27.11
N ILE A 316 -7.45 -13.12 -26.82
CA ILE A 316 -6.51 -12.25 -26.10
C ILE A 316 -7.22 -11.71 -24.87
N ALA A 317 -6.64 -11.94 -23.69
CA ALA A 317 -7.05 -11.35 -22.44
C ALA A 317 -5.99 -10.34 -22.00
N VAL A 318 -6.40 -9.10 -21.73
CA VAL A 318 -5.56 -8.07 -21.13
C VAL A 318 -6.15 -7.74 -19.77
N ILE A 319 -5.39 -8.06 -18.73
CA ILE A 319 -5.84 -8.03 -17.34
C ILE A 319 -4.85 -7.25 -16.48
N GLY A 320 -5.33 -6.60 -15.42
CA GLY A 320 -4.45 -5.96 -14.44
C GLY A 320 -5.00 -4.65 -13.90
N ASP A 321 -4.14 -3.87 -13.25
CA ASP A 321 -4.48 -2.60 -12.65
C ASP A 321 -4.12 -1.45 -13.60
N PHE A 322 -5.15 -0.73 -14.03
CA PHE A 322 -5.01 0.38 -14.97
C PHE A 322 -4.95 1.74 -14.28
N ASN A 323 -5.22 1.83 -12.98
CA ASN A 323 -5.35 3.09 -12.23
C ASN A 323 -6.20 4.14 -12.99
N ASP A 324 -7.22 3.69 -13.73
CA ASP A 324 -8.25 4.50 -14.41
C ASP A 324 -9.62 4.00 -13.94
N ASN A 325 -10.28 4.78 -13.09
CA ASN A 325 -11.56 4.37 -12.52
C ASN A 325 -12.68 4.49 -13.55
N ILE A 326 -13.14 3.35 -14.09
CA ILE A 326 -14.18 3.30 -15.14
C ILE A 326 -15.46 4.01 -14.71
N LEU A 327 -15.77 4.01 -13.42
CA LEU A 327 -16.96 4.66 -12.85
C LEU A 327 -16.93 6.19 -13.02
N ASN A 328 -15.74 6.78 -13.09
CA ASN A 328 -15.55 8.23 -13.25
C ASN A 328 -15.12 8.61 -14.68
N SER A 329 -14.21 7.84 -15.26
CA SER A 329 -13.59 8.08 -16.56
C SER A 329 -13.42 6.73 -17.27
N SER A 330 -13.98 6.61 -18.47
CA SER A 330 -13.87 5.40 -19.30
C SER A 330 -12.89 5.59 -20.46
N THR A 331 -11.87 6.45 -20.34
CA THR A 331 -11.02 6.79 -21.49
C THR A 331 -10.17 5.62 -21.97
N ILE A 332 -9.57 4.85 -21.04
CA ILE A 332 -8.82 3.63 -21.40
C ILE A 332 -9.81 2.54 -21.83
N CYS A 333 -10.90 2.37 -21.09
CA CYS A 333 -11.94 1.39 -21.42
C CYS A 333 -12.45 1.57 -22.86
N LYS A 334 -12.87 2.80 -23.24
CA LYS A 334 -13.31 3.12 -24.60
C LYS A 334 -12.24 2.85 -25.65
N PHE A 335 -10.98 3.18 -25.35
CA PHE A 335 -9.87 2.93 -26.27
C PHE A 335 -9.69 1.44 -26.55
N ILE A 336 -9.76 0.60 -25.51
CA ILE A 336 -9.61 -0.85 -25.62
C ILE A 336 -10.85 -1.48 -26.27
N THR A 337 -12.06 -1.04 -25.91
CA THR A 337 -13.30 -1.57 -26.50
C THR A 337 -13.44 -1.23 -27.98
N ASN A 338 -12.94 -0.06 -28.42
CA ASN A 338 -12.91 0.30 -29.84
C ASN A 338 -12.04 -0.64 -30.69
N ARG A 339 -11.12 -1.40 -30.08
CA ARG A 339 -10.33 -2.46 -30.74
C ARG A 339 -11.03 -3.84 -30.73
N GLY A 340 -12.26 -3.91 -30.22
CA GLY A 340 -13.09 -5.11 -30.20
C GLY A 340 -12.93 -5.98 -28.95
N PHE A 341 -12.32 -5.46 -27.89
CA PHE A 341 -12.27 -6.12 -26.59
C PHE A 341 -13.54 -5.81 -25.78
N VAL A 342 -13.94 -6.74 -24.91
CA VAL A 342 -15.06 -6.57 -23.97
C VAL A 342 -14.50 -6.52 -22.56
N GLN A 343 -14.93 -5.53 -21.77
CA GLN A 343 -14.60 -5.45 -20.36
C GLN A 343 -15.59 -6.30 -19.56
N HIS A 344 -15.11 -7.22 -18.70
CA HIS A 344 -15.96 -8.13 -17.91
C HIS A 344 -16.22 -7.77 -16.43
N VAL A 345 -15.36 -6.98 -15.77
CA VAL A 345 -15.52 -6.54 -14.37
C VAL A 345 -16.41 -5.29 -14.28
N THR A 346 -17.55 -5.43 -13.62
CA THR A 346 -18.53 -4.34 -13.43
C THR A 346 -18.66 -3.85 -11.99
N GLN A 347 -18.09 -4.59 -11.02
CA GLN A 347 -18.13 -4.28 -9.60
C GLN A 347 -16.89 -3.49 -9.18
N THR A 348 -16.95 -2.81 -8.04
CA THR A 348 -15.80 -2.12 -7.46
C THR A 348 -14.72 -3.13 -7.07
N THR A 349 -13.46 -2.76 -7.26
CA THR A 349 -12.28 -3.63 -7.06
C THR A 349 -11.38 -3.14 -5.93
N THR A 350 -11.83 -2.17 -5.13
CA THR A 350 -11.09 -1.64 -3.98
C THR A 350 -12.01 -1.35 -2.81
N GLU A 351 -11.47 -1.32 -1.60
CA GLU A 351 -12.20 -0.94 -0.38
C GLU A 351 -12.84 0.47 -0.47
N LYS A 352 -12.26 1.34 -1.30
CA LYS A 352 -12.73 2.72 -1.53
C LYS A 352 -13.83 2.81 -2.58
N GLY A 353 -14.28 1.69 -3.13
CA GLY A 353 -15.36 1.65 -4.12
C GLY A 353 -14.94 2.14 -5.51
N THR A 354 -13.67 1.97 -5.91
CA THR A 354 -13.21 2.27 -7.27
C THR A 354 -13.16 1.03 -8.13
N LEU A 355 -13.35 1.16 -9.45
CA LEU A 355 -13.22 0.06 -10.41
C LEU A 355 -11.99 0.32 -11.30
N ILE A 356 -10.87 -0.24 -10.89
CA ILE A 356 -9.53 0.19 -11.32
C ILE A 356 -8.69 -1.00 -11.83
N ASP A 357 -9.04 -2.20 -11.37
CA ASP A 357 -8.55 -3.48 -11.87
C ASP A 357 -9.48 -3.99 -12.96
N HIS A 358 -8.97 -4.12 -14.18
CA HIS A 358 -9.79 -4.39 -15.37
C HIS A 358 -9.46 -5.74 -15.99
N VAL A 359 -10.46 -6.33 -16.65
CA VAL A 359 -10.31 -7.54 -17.46
C VAL A 359 -10.95 -7.29 -18.82
N TYR A 360 -10.12 -7.17 -19.84
CA TYR A 360 -10.53 -6.99 -21.24
C TYR A 360 -10.28 -8.27 -22.02
N VAL A 361 -11.28 -8.84 -22.66
CA VAL A 361 -11.12 -10.05 -23.48
C VAL A 361 -11.65 -9.83 -24.89
N LYS A 362 -10.88 -10.25 -25.89
CA LYS A 362 -11.28 -10.33 -27.30
C LYS A 362 -11.22 -11.80 -27.69
N THR A 363 -12.38 -12.41 -27.97
CA THR A 363 -12.49 -13.84 -28.32
C THR A 363 -13.78 -14.11 -29.08
N THR A 364 -13.76 -15.14 -29.92
CA THR A 364 -14.95 -15.76 -30.53
C THR A 364 -15.26 -17.14 -29.96
N ASN A 365 -14.34 -17.71 -29.18
CA ASN A 365 -14.35 -19.13 -28.82
C ASN A 365 -14.72 -19.39 -27.37
N TYR A 366 -14.69 -18.35 -26.53
CA TYR A 366 -14.91 -18.48 -25.09
C TYR A 366 -16.01 -17.56 -24.60
N THR A 367 -16.79 -18.07 -23.66
CA THR A 367 -17.66 -17.29 -22.78
C THR A 367 -16.89 -16.97 -21.50
N ILE A 368 -16.86 -15.69 -21.13
CA ILE A 368 -16.08 -15.20 -19.99
C ILE A 368 -17.02 -14.87 -18.84
N LYS A 369 -16.68 -15.36 -17.65
CA LYS A 369 -17.34 -14.96 -16.40
C LYS A 369 -16.26 -14.42 -15.46
N SER A 370 -16.52 -13.26 -14.86
CA SER A 370 -15.64 -12.66 -13.85
C SER A 370 -16.40 -12.48 -12.54
N THR A 371 -15.72 -12.65 -11.42
CA THR A 371 -16.25 -12.42 -10.07
C THR A 371 -15.20 -11.71 -9.24
N VAL A 372 -15.61 -10.62 -8.59
CA VAL A 372 -14.79 -9.93 -7.61
C VAL A 372 -14.90 -10.70 -6.29
N ILE A 373 -13.74 -11.01 -5.71
CA ILE A 373 -13.58 -11.81 -4.51
C ILE A 373 -12.96 -10.93 -3.42
N PRO A 374 -13.62 -10.80 -2.26
CA PRO A 374 -13.07 -10.04 -1.15
C PRO A 374 -11.73 -10.56 -0.65
N THR A 375 -10.73 -9.70 -0.52
CA THR A 375 -9.39 -10.02 0.02
C THR A 375 -9.10 -9.22 1.28
N TYR A 376 -8.33 -9.80 2.21
CA TYR A 376 -8.08 -9.22 3.54
C TYR A 376 -6.68 -8.60 3.70
N PHE A 377 -5.81 -8.77 2.71
CA PHE A 377 -4.38 -8.45 2.81
C PHE A 377 -3.92 -7.39 1.79
N SER A 378 -4.85 -6.80 1.04
CA SER A 378 -4.60 -5.72 0.07
C SER A 378 -5.80 -4.79 0.07
N ASP A 379 -5.58 -3.52 -0.26
CA ASP A 379 -6.66 -2.54 -0.48
C ASP A 379 -7.52 -2.84 -1.72
N HIS A 380 -7.02 -3.75 -2.58
CA HIS A 380 -7.71 -4.24 -3.77
C HIS A 380 -8.42 -5.55 -3.48
N GLU A 381 -9.48 -5.80 -4.23
CA GLU A 381 -10.20 -7.07 -4.24
C GLU A 381 -9.67 -7.97 -5.37
N GLY A 382 -9.61 -9.28 -5.12
CA GLY A 382 -9.22 -10.26 -6.12
C GLY A 382 -10.26 -10.38 -7.24
N ILE A 383 -9.84 -10.72 -8.45
CA ILE A 383 -10.76 -10.98 -9.58
C ILE A 383 -10.52 -12.40 -10.10
N PHE A 384 -11.53 -13.26 -9.97
CA PHE A 384 -11.51 -14.58 -10.58
C PHE A 384 -12.22 -14.57 -11.93
N CYS A 385 -11.53 -15.00 -12.98
CA CYS A 385 -12.02 -15.05 -14.35
C CYS A 385 -11.98 -16.48 -14.89
N SER A 386 -13.09 -16.94 -15.46
CA SER A 386 -13.21 -18.25 -16.10
C SER A 386 -13.53 -18.13 -17.58
N PHE A 387 -12.87 -18.93 -18.41
CA PHE A 387 -12.99 -19.03 -19.85
C PHE A 387 -13.58 -20.41 -20.19
N THR A 388 -14.86 -20.44 -20.61
CA THR A 388 -15.56 -21.68 -20.98
C THR A 388 -15.72 -21.76 -22.50
N CYS A 389 -15.32 -22.86 -23.13
CA CYS A 389 -15.34 -22.99 -24.59
C CYS A 389 -16.77 -23.09 -25.16
N ASN A 390 -17.05 -22.34 -26.24
CA ASN A 390 -18.39 -22.21 -26.82
C ASN A 390 -18.86 -23.42 -27.64
N THR A 391 -17.96 -24.31 -28.10
CA THR A 391 -18.26 -25.37 -29.09
C THR A 391 -19.00 -26.60 -28.55
N LEU A 392 -19.41 -26.62 -27.28
CA LEU A 392 -20.06 -27.80 -26.67
C LEU A 392 -21.46 -27.54 -26.11
N ASN A 393 -21.95 -26.29 -26.10
CA ASN A 393 -23.33 -26.00 -25.66
C ASN A 393 -24.41 -26.60 -26.59
N THR A 394 -24.05 -27.15 -27.76
CA THR A 394 -25.01 -27.80 -28.66
C THR A 394 -25.35 -29.25 -28.30
N ASN A 395 -24.68 -29.88 -27.33
CA ASN A 395 -24.91 -31.28 -26.98
C ASN A 395 -25.66 -31.50 -25.65
N GLU A 396 -25.85 -30.47 -24.82
CA GLU A 396 -26.58 -30.63 -23.55
C GLU A 396 -28.11 -30.43 -23.70
N GLU A 397 -28.59 -29.71 -24.72
CA GLU A 397 -30.04 -29.60 -24.99
C GLU A 397 -30.67 -30.90 -25.57
N ALA A 398 -29.85 -31.90 -25.92
CA ALA A 398 -30.34 -33.17 -26.47
C ALA A 398 -30.63 -34.26 -25.43
N PHE A 399 -30.26 -34.07 -24.16
CA PHE A 399 -30.47 -35.06 -23.09
C PHE A 399 -31.66 -34.77 -22.17
N ASP A 400 -32.34 -33.63 -22.32
CA ASP A 400 -33.54 -33.27 -21.54
C ASP A 400 -34.88 -33.69 -22.21
N GLN A 401 -34.84 -34.58 -23.22
CA GLN A 401 -36.06 -35.10 -23.88
C GLN A 401 -36.17 -36.63 -23.97
N LEU A 402 -35.61 -37.39 -23.03
CA LEU A 402 -35.93 -38.83 -22.89
C LEU A 402 -36.18 -39.26 -21.45
#